data_AF-A0A8T4KT20-F1
#
_entry.id   AF-A0A8T4KT20-F1
#
_cell.length_a   1.000
_cell.length_b   1.000
_cell.length_c   1.000
_cell.angle_alpha   90.00
_cell.angle_beta   90.00
_cell.angle_gamma   90.00
#
_symmetry.space_group_name_H-M   'P 1'
#
loop_
_entity.id
_entity.type
_entity.pdbx_description
1 polymer ?
#
loop_
_entity_poly.entity_id
_entity_poly.type
_entity_poly.pdbx_seq_one_letter_code
_entity_poly.pdbx_strand_id
1 'polypeptide(L)' 'MKVVEKIIDDEGRIIIPKEWRMKHGTAVIMIELESYIKIIPNQKHRLSELFDSMEVAALPDMTDWHEFKKDIFRRTK' A
#
# COMPACT_ATOMS: atom_id res chain seq x y z
N MET A 1 -23.47 5.76 -4.02
CA MET A 1 -22.79 4.74 -3.20
C MET A 1 -23.40 3.39 -3.52
N LYS A 2 -22.62 2.38 -3.95
CA LYS A 2 -23.13 1.03 -4.26
C LYS A 2 -22.61 0.07 -3.19
N VAL A 3 -23.51 -0.45 -2.37
CA VAL A 3 -23.20 -1.43 -1.30
C VAL A 3 -23.72 -2.78 -1.78
N VAL A 4 -22.89 -3.81 -1.67
CA VAL A 4 -23.28 -5.18 -2.00
C VAL A 4 -22.85 -6.08 -0.85
N GLU A 5 -23.75 -6.93 -0.39
CA GLU A 5 -23.43 -7.99 0.54
C GLU A 5 -22.91 -9.20 -0.25
N LYS A 6 -21.82 -9.80 0.23
CA LYS A 6 -21.25 -11.02 -0.34
C LYS A 6 -20.97 -12.00 0.78
N ILE A 7 -21.35 -13.25 0.53
CA ILE A 7 -21.05 -14.37 1.40
C ILE A 7 -19.57 -14.71 1.21
N ILE A 8 -18.88 -14.96 2.32
CA ILE A 8 -17.55 -15.55 2.33
C ILE A 8 -17.75 -17.06 2.17
N ASP A 9 -17.12 -17.66 1.17
CA ASP A 9 -17.20 -19.11 0.98
C ASP A 9 -16.42 -19.86 2.07
N ASP A 10 -16.57 -21.19 2.10
CA ASP A 10 -15.94 -22.06 3.11
C ASP A 10 -14.39 -21.99 3.06
N GLU A 11 -13.81 -21.52 1.95
CA GLU A 11 -12.37 -21.32 1.77
C GLU A 11 -11.93 -19.88 2.13
N GLY A 12 -12.83 -19.05 2.64
CA GLY A 12 -12.54 -17.68 3.05
C GLY A 12 -12.50 -16.66 1.90
N ARG A 13 -13.01 -17.00 0.71
CA ARG A 13 -12.93 -16.12 -0.48
C ARG A 13 -14.19 -15.27 -0.62
N ILE A 14 -14.00 -14.10 -1.22
CA ILE A 14 -15.09 -13.17 -1.57
C ILE A 14 -15.09 -12.97 -3.07
N ILE A 15 -16.26 -13.17 -3.70
CA ILE A 15 -16.42 -12.95 -5.13
C ILE A 15 -16.68 -11.47 -5.41
N ILE A 16 -15.67 -10.81 -5.98
CA ILE A 16 -15.78 -9.42 -6.44
C ILE A 16 -16.59 -9.37 -7.76
N PRO A 17 -17.64 -8.53 -7.84
CA PRO A 17 -18.43 -8.36 -9.06
C PRO A 17 -17.58 -8.05 -10.29
N LYS A 18 -17.94 -8.65 -11.45
CA LYS A 18 -17.20 -8.48 -12.72
C LYS A 18 -17.00 -7.01 -13.09
N GLU A 19 -18.05 -6.19 -12.96
CA GLU A 19 -18.00 -4.74 -13.22
C GLU A 19 -16.90 -4.04 -12.41
N TRP A 20 -16.72 -4.45 -11.15
CA TRP A 20 -15.74 -3.84 -10.26
C TRP A 20 -14.33 -4.27 -10.62
N ARG A 21 -14.13 -5.55 -10.95
CA ARG A 21 -12.83 -6.07 -11.44
C ARG A 21 -12.40 -5.40 -12.74
N MET A 22 -13.33 -5.12 -13.66
CA MET A 22 -13.02 -4.39 -14.89
C MET A 22 -12.58 -2.95 -14.62
N LYS A 23 -13.16 -2.30 -13.62
CA LYS A 23 -12.84 -0.91 -13.26
C LYS A 23 -11.58 -0.78 -12.41
N HIS A 24 -11.33 -1.74 -11.52
CA HIS A 24 -10.35 -1.62 -10.45
C HIS A 24 -9.18 -2.61 -10.55
N GLY A 25 -9.22 -3.53 -11.53
CA GLY A 25 -8.21 -4.55 -11.74
C GLY A 25 -8.51 -5.88 -11.03
N THR A 26 -7.57 -6.82 -11.13
CA THR A 26 -7.71 -8.19 -10.61
C THR A 26 -6.89 -8.45 -9.35
N ALA A 27 -6.10 -7.48 -8.90
CA ALA A 27 -5.30 -7.56 -7.68
C ALA A 27 -5.75 -6.50 -6.69
N VAL A 28 -5.75 -6.84 -5.41
CA VAL A 28 -6.13 -5.96 -4.30
C VAL A 28 -5.11 -6.07 -3.18
N ILE A 29 -4.99 -5.01 -2.38
CA ILE A 29 -4.31 -5.00 -1.10
C ILE A 29 -5.39 -5.07 -0.02
N MET A 30 -5.21 -5.97 0.94
CA MET A 30 -6.07 -6.12 2.10
C MET A 30 -5.33 -5.58 3.32
N ILE A 31 -5.96 -4.68 4.05
CA ILE A 31 -5.44 -4.10 5.28
C ILE A 31 -6.41 -4.45 6.40
N GLU A 32 -5.95 -5.24 7.35
CA GLU A 32 -6.70 -5.54 8.57
C GLU A 32 -6.60 -4.36 9.52
N LEU A 33 -7.76 -3.86 9.96
CA LEU A 33 -7.90 -2.83 10.98
C LEU A 33 -8.77 -3.41 12.10
N GLU A 34 -8.77 -2.76 13.26
CA GLU A 34 -9.42 -3.29 14.48
C GLU A 34 -10.90 -3.68 14.30
N SER A 35 -11.64 -2.99 13.42
CA SER A 35 -13.09 -3.21 13.23
C SER A 35 -13.49 -3.70 11.84
N TYR A 36 -12.59 -3.64 10.85
CA TYR A 36 -12.90 -4.03 9.47
C TYR A 36 -11.65 -4.30 8.64
N ILE A 37 -11.84 -5.00 7.52
CA ILE A 37 -10.80 -5.17 6.51
C ILE A 37 -11.03 -4.15 5.40
N LYS A 38 -10.03 -3.30 5.13
CA LYS A 38 -10.04 -2.38 4.00
C LYS A 38 -9.45 -3.09 2.78
N ILE A 39 -10.24 -3.18 1.71
CA ILE A 39 -9.80 -3.71 0.41
C ILE A 39 -9.61 -2.55 -0.55
N ILE A 40 -8.38 -2.35 -1.04
CA ILE A 40 -8.04 -1.34 -2.04
C ILE A 40 -7.50 -2.01 -3.31
N PRO A 41 -7.78 -1.47 -4.51
CA PRO A 41 -7.17 -2.02 -5.71
C PRO A 41 -5.65 -1.90 -5.64
N ASN A 42 -4.97 -2.97 -6.00
CA ASN A 42 -3.53 -2.94 -6.23
C ASN A 42 -3.31 -2.38 -7.64
N GLN A 43 -3.56 -1.08 -7.80
CA GLN A 43 -3.13 -0.38 -8.99
C GLN A 43 -1.61 -0.46 -9.00
N LYS A 44 -1.02 -0.78 -10.15
CA LYS A 44 0.43 -0.62 -10.34
C LYS A 44 0.71 0.88 -10.22
N HIS A 45 0.89 1.37 -9.00
CA HIS A 45 1.41 2.69 -8.77
C HIS A 45 2.74 2.73 -9.50
N ARG A 46 2.91 3.72 -10.39
CA ARG A 46 4.25 4.04 -10.86
C ARG A 46 5.04 4.37 -9.60
N LEU A 47 6.25 3.82 -9.46
CA LEU A 47 7.12 4.09 -8.31
C LEU A 47 7.19 5.58 -7.95
N SER A 48 7.04 6.47 -8.93
CA SER A 48 6.90 7.92 -8.78
C SER A 48 5.81 8.37 -7.78
N GLU A 49 4.64 7.72 -7.75
CA GLU A 49 3.54 8.10 -6.84
C GLU A 49 3.83 7.71 -5.37
N LEU A 50 4.68 6.71 -5.16
CA LEU A 50 5.15 6.33 -3.81
C LEU A 50 6.20 7.32 -3.29
N PHE A 51 7.06 7.85 -4.18
CA PHE A 51 8.05 8.88 -3.82
C PHE A 51 7.41 10.20 -3.37
N ASP A 52 6.27 10.58 -3.96
CA ASP A 52 5.54 11.80 -3.57
C ASP A 52 4.78 11.65 -2.23
N SER A 53 4.46 10.42 -1.81
CA SER A 53 3.76 10.14 -0.54
C SER A 53 4.69 10.07 0.67
N MET A 54 6.00 9.89 0.42
CA MET A 54 7.00 10.12 1.44
C MET A 54 7.22 11.62 1.49
N GLU A 55 6.61 12.32 2.45
CA GLU A 55 7.18 13.58 2.92
C GLU A 55 8.58 13.24 3.44
N VAL A 56 9.55 13.31 2.54
CA VAL A 56 10.95 13.16 2.84
C VAL A 56 11.34 14.41 3.63
N ALA A 57 11.01 14.38 4.93
CA ALA A 57 11.42 15.38 5.88
C ALA A 57 12.95 15.37 5.93
N ALA A 58 13.53 16.32 5.19
CA ALA A 58 14.94 16.68 5.17
C ALA A 58 15.90 15.48 5.08
N LEU A 59 16.06 14.91 3.88
CA LEU A 59 17.31 14.19 3.60
C LEU A 59 18.44 15.24 3.60
N PRO A 60 19.45 15.10 4.46
CA PRO A 60 20.65 15.90 4.33
C PRO A 60 21.31 15.60 2.98
N ASP A 61 21.98 16.62 2.45
CA ASP A 61 22.61 16.65 1.14
C ASP A 61 23.25 15.28 0.77
N MET A 62 22.63 14.58 -0.19
CA MET A 62 22.97 13.19 -0.58
C MET A 62 24.26 13.09 -1.39
N THR A 63 25.10 14.11 -1.34
CA THR A 63 26.33 14.20 -2.10
C THR A 63 27.43 13.30 -1.50
N ASP A 64 27.33 12.92 -0.22
CA ASP A 64 28.24 11.95 0.41
C ASP A 64 27.50 10.77 1.08
N TRP A 65 27.33 9.69 0.31
CA TRP A 65 26.69 8.44 0.75
C TRP A 65 27.41 7.75 1.93
N HIS A 66 28.70 8.06 2.16
CA HIS A 66 29.47 7.46 3.24
C HIS A 66 29.13 8.08 4.61
N GLU A 67 28.88 9.39 4.68
CA GLU A 67 28.47 10.05 5.94
C GLU A 67 27.06 9.61 6.36
N PHE A 68 26.12 9.53 5.41
CA PHE A 68 24.73 9.14 5.68
C PHE A 68 24.63 7.75 6.35
N LYS A 69 25.39 6.77 5.86
CA LYS A 69 25.42 5.41 6.45
C LYS A 69 25.94 5.40 7.88
N LYS A 70 26.91 6.27 8.19
CA LYS A 70 27.56 6.33 9.50
C LYS A 70 26.60 6.90 10.55
N ASP A 71 25.78 7.88 10.17
CA ASP A 71 24.77 8.49 11.03
C ASP A 71 23.58 7.57 11.31
N ILE A 72 23.08 6.86 10.29
CA ILE A 72 22.02 5.84 10.48
C ILE A 72 22.50 4.72 11.42
N PHE A 73 23.75 4.26 11.25
CA PHE A 73 24.32 3.22 12.12
C PHE A 73 24.52 3.68 13.56
N ARG A 74 24.77 4.99 13.79
CA ARG A 74 24.89 5.56 15.14
C ARG A 74 23.56 5.68 15.87
N ARG A 75 22.47 5.94 15.14
CA ARG A 75 21.12 6.11 15.72
C ARG A 75 20.44 4.80 16.11
N THR A 76 20.92 3.66 15.60
CA THR A 76 20.32 2.34 15.82
C THR A 76 21.03 1.54 16.93
N LYS A 77 21.82 2.20 17.77
CA LYS A 77 22.53 1.57 18.90
C LYS A 77 22.06 2.14 20.23
#